data_AF-A0A1R1XY84-F1
#
_entry.id   AF-A0A1R1XY84-F1
#
_cell.length_a   1.000
_cell.length_b   1.000
_cell.length_c   1.000
_cell.angle_alpha   90.00
_cell.angle_beta   90.00
_cell.angle_gamma   90.00
#
_symmetry.space_group_name_H-M   'P 1'
#
loop_
_entity.id
_entity.type
_entity.pdbx_description
1 polymer ?
#
loop_
_entity_poly.entity_id
_entity_poly.type
_entity_poly.pdbx_seq_one_letter_code
_entity_poly.pdbx_strand_id
1 'polypeptide(L)'
;MDNFKAFMSSIQLYFWAKSDVFSYYSNKKIFLGAHLLDSASIWFTSIVENNDPCLEKYESFILQFRSNFSDPNISTNARGMIRKCRQDSRSVSAYATEFIILGRNSGIDQLIY
;
A
#
# COMPACT_ATOMS: atom_id res chain seq x y z
N MET A 1 -10.04 3.20 -5.91
CA MET A 1 -8.66 2.99 -5.45
C MET A 1 -8.74 2.61 -3.99
N ASP A 2 -8.14 1.50 -3.57
CA ASP A 2 -8.10 1.14 -2.15
C ASP A 2 -7.49 2.28 -1.35
N ASN A 3 -8.23 2.79 -0.34
CA ASN A 3 -7.79 3.90 0.50
C ASN A 3 -6.39 3.65 1.09
N PHE A 4 -6.09 2.39 1.41
CA PHE A 4 -4.77 1.95 1.85
C PHE A 4 -3.65 2.18 0.81
N LYS A 5 -3.87 1.83 -0.46
CA LYS A 5 -2.86 1.97 -1.52
C LYS A 5 -2.56 3.44 -1.80
N ALA A 6 -3.60 4.27 -1.84
CA ALA A 6 -3.45 5.72 -2.02
C ALA A 6 -2.66 6.33 -0.86
N PHE A 7 -3.03 5.99 0.38
CA PHE A 7 -2.30 6.41 1.58
C PHE A 7 -0.82 6.02 1.53
N MET A 8 -0.52 4.73 1.28
CA MET A 8 0.86 4.25 1.22
C MET A 8 1.69 4.90 0.11
N SER A 9 1.07 5.18 -1.04
CA SER A 9 1.74 5.86 -2.15
C SER A 9 2.14 7.29 -1.75
N SER A 10 1.26 8.02 -1.07
CA SER A 10 1.56 9.36 -0.55
C SER A 10 2.70 9.32 0.46
N ILE A 11 2.68 8.37 1.42
CA ILE A 11 3.75 8.23 2.41
C ILE A 11 5.10 7.89 1.74
N GLN A 12 5.11 6.95 0.80
CA GLN A 12 6.34 6.58 0.08
C GLN A 12 6.90 7.75 -0.75
N LEU A 13 6.04 8.58 -1.34
CA LEU A 13 6.47 9.77 -2.05
C LEU A 13 7.19 10.77 -1.12
N TYR A 14 6.69 10.96 0.11
CA TYR A 14 7.39 11.77 1.11
C TYR A 14 8.75 11.19 1.49
N PHE A 15 8.84 9.88 1.69
CA PHE A 15 10.11 9.22 2.01
C PHE A 15 11.13 9.33 0.89
N TRP A 16 10.67 9.23 -0.36
CA TRP A 16 11.52 9.40 -1.52
C TRP A 16 11.99 10.85 -1.67
N ALA A 17 11.09 11.83 -1.51
CA ALA A 17 11.42 13.25 -1.68
C ALA A 17 12.33 13.81 -0.58
N LYS A 18 12.28 13.25 0.63
CA LYS A 18 13.09 13.69 1.79
C LYS A 18 13.94 12.54 2.34
N SER A 19 14.68 11.87 1.46
CA SER A 19 15.43 10.66 1.80
C SER A 19 16.49 10.88 2.89
N ASP A 20 17.01 12.09 3.02
CA ASP A 20 17.93 12.52 4.08
C ASP A 20 17.26 12.47 5.46
N VAL A 21 16.04 13.02 5.57
CA VAL A 21 15.24 13.01 6.82
C VAL A 21 14.77 11.61 7.17
N PHE A 22 14.43 10.81 6.16
CA PHE A 22 13.91 9.45 6.34
C PHE A 22 15.00 8.37 6.20
N SER A 23 16.26 8.72 6.47
CA SER A 23 17.37 7.79 6.52
C SER A 23 17.23 6.76 7.65
N TYR A 24 16.61 7.16 8.77
CA TYR A 24 16.33 6.28 9.90
C TYR A 24 14.92 5.71 9.88
N TYR A 25 14.84 4.43 10.24
CA TYR A 25 13.57 3.71 10.37
C TYR A 25 12.61 4.35 11.39
N SER A 26 13.13 4.84 12.51
CA SER A 26 12.35 5.55 13.53
C SER A 26 11.56 6.72 12.92
N ASN A 27 12.21 7.51 12.08
CA ASN A 27 11.59 8.67 11.44
C ASN A 27 10.47 8.25 10.48
N LYS A 28 10.65 7.17 9.72
CA LYS A 28 9.61 6.62 8.83
C LYS A 28 8.38 6.15 9.61
N LYS A 29 8.57 5.41 10.70
CA LYS A 29 7.44 4.97 11.54
C LYS A 29 6.67 6.13 12.12
N ILE A 30 7.37 7.06 12.76
CA ILE A 30 6.74 8.18 13.47
C ILE A 30 5.95 9.00 12.47
N PHE A 31 6.52 9.26 11.29
CA PHE A 31 5.83 9.98 10.23
C PHE A 31 4.58 9.24 9.76
N LEU A 32 4.69 7.93 9.47
CA LEU A 32 3.51 7.15 9.04
C LEU A 32 2.44 7.16 10.14
N GLY A 33 2.82 6.85 11.39
CA GLY A 33 1.93 6.82 12.55
C GLY A 33 1.21 8.14 12.80
N ALA A 34 1.91 9.27 12.64
CA ALA A 34 1.34 10.61 12.78
C ALA A 34 0.30 10.96 11.70
N HIS A 35 0.28 10.23 10.58
CA HIS A 35 -0.71 10.41 9.50
C HIS A 35 -1.84 9.36 9.56
N LEU A 36 -1.85 8.47 10.55
CA LEU A 36 -2.95 7.55 10.76
C LEU A 36 -4.12 8.25 11.44
N LEU A 37 -5.33 7.85 11.08
CA LEU A 37 -6.59 8.36 11.62
C LEU A 37 -7.43 7.21 12.16
N ASP A 38 -8.39 7.55 13.02
CA ASP A 38 -9.42 6.64 13.54
C ASP A 38 -8.86 5.31 14.07
N SER A 39 -9.40 4.17 13.62
CA SER A 39 -8.98 2.85 14.08
C SER A 39 -7.49 2.55 13.83
N ALA A 40 -6.90 3.16 12.80
CA ALA A 40 -5.48 2.95 12.49
C ALA A 40 -4.56 3.69 13.49
N SER A 41 -4.95 4.88 13.96
CA SER A 41 -4.17 5.59 14.99
C SER A 41 -4.28 4.90 16.35
N ILE A 42 -5.45 4.35 16.68
CA ILE A 42 -5.66 3.55 17.90
C ILE A 42 -4.78 2.30 17.88
N TRP A 43 -4.77 1.56 16.76
CA TRP A 43 -3.89 0.40 16.59
C TRP A 43 -2.42 0.77 16.75
N PHE A 44 -1.97 1.86 16.10
CA PHE A 44 -0.58 2.28 16.18
C PHE A 44 -0.17 2.67 17.60
N THR A 45 -1.03 3.38 18.32
CA THR A 45 -0.79 3.74 19.73
C THR A 45 -0.68 2.48 20.59
N SER A 46 -1.57 1.51 20.39
CA SER A 46 -1.56 0.26 21.13
C SER A 46 -0.26 -0.54 20.94
N ILE A 47 0.26 -0.64 19.71
CA ILE A 47 1.54 -1.36 19.49
C ILE A 47 2.74 -0.60 20.09
N VAL A 48 2.68 0.74 20.15
CA VAL A 48 3.71 1.57 20.79
C VAL A 48 3.69 1.39 22.31
N GLU A 49 2.51 1.45 22.94
CA GLU A 49 2.34 1.25 24.38
C GLU A 49 2.82 -0.13 24.84
N ASN A 50 2.59 -1.15 24.02
CA ASN A 50 2.97 -2.52 24.31
C ASN A 50 4.43 -2.86 23.92
N ASN A 51 5.19 -1.91 23.36
CA ASN A 51 6.52 -2.17 22.78
C ASN A 51 6.52 -3.37 21.82
N ASP A 52 5.54 -3.43 20.91
CA ASP A 52 5.38 -4.57 20.02
C ASP A 52 6.67 -4.83 19.20
N PRO A 53 7.15 -6.08 19.10
CA PRO A 53 8.36 -6.42 18.34
C PRO A 53 8.33 -5.99 16.87
N CYS A 54 7.15 -5.81 16.27
CA CYS A 54 7.05 -5.30 14.90
C CYS A 54 7.65 -3.89 14.75
N LEU A 55 7.77 -3.14 15.86
CA LEU A 55 8.40 -1.83 15.89
C LEU A 55 9.93 -1.89 15.81
N GLU A 56 10.59 -3.05 15.76
CA GLU A 56 12.07 -3.12 15.66
C GLU A 56 12.60 -2.89 14.24
N LYS A 57 11.85 -3.29 13.21
CA LYS A 57 12.26 -3.18 11.80
C LYS A 57 11.15 -2.65 10.92
N TYR A 58 11.49 -1.81 9.94
CA TYR A 58 10.53 -1.21 9.02
C TYR A 58 9.68 -2.24 8.29
N GLU A 59 10.31 -3.31 7.83
CA GLU A 59 9.60 -4.36 7.12
C GLU A 59 8.60 -5.11 8.02
N SER A 60 8.96 -5.36 9.28
CA SER A 60 8.04 -5.99 10.24
C SER A 60 6.82 -5.10 10.51
N PHE A 61 7.05 -3.80 10.71
CA PHE A 61 5.99 -2.82 10.91
C PHE A 61 5.06 -2.71 9.69
N ILE A 62 5.63 -2.57 8.49
CA ILE A 62 4.85 -2.46 7.25
C ILE A 62 4.10 -3.75 6.94
N LEU A 63 4.67 -4.92 7.23
CA LEU A 63 4.01 -6.20 7.07
C LEU A 63 2.74 -6.28 7.92
N GLN A 64 2.84 -5.96 9.21
CA GLN A 64 1.68 -5.92 10.10
C GLN A 64 0.66 -4.86 9.68
N PHE A 65 1.12 -3.67 9.31
CA PHE A 65 0.23 -2.60 8.86
C PHE A 65 -0.57 -3.02 7.62
N ARG A 66 0.07 -3.68 6.64
CA ARG A 66 -0.61 -4.26 5.48
C ARG A 66 -1.60 -5.35 5.89
N SER A 67 -1.20 -6.25 6.79
CA SER A 67 -2.07 -7.34 7.25
C SER A 67 -3.37 -6.82 7.89
N ASN A 68 -3.32 -5.69 8.58
CA ASN A 68 -4.46 -5.15 9.30
C ASN A 68 -5.36 -4.24 8.45
N PHE A 69 -4.79 -3.49 7.50
CA PHE A 69 -5.50 -2.41 6.81
C PHE A 69 -5.53 -2.50 5.28
N SER A 70 -4.78 -3.43 4.67
CA SER A 70 -4.88 -3.67 3.22
C SER A 70 -6.00 -4.66 2.91
N ASP A 71 -6.59 -4.57 1.72
CA ASP A 71 -7.52 -5.60 1.26
C ASP A 71 -6.72 -6.85 0.81
N PRO A 72 -6.87 -8.00 1.50
CA PRO A 72 -6.14 -9.23 1.14
C PRO A 72 -6.55 -9.77 -0.23
N ASN A 73 -7.72 -9.37 -0.74
CA ASN A 73 -8.26 -9.86 -2.00
C ASN A 73 -7.86 -9.02 -3.21
N ILE A 74 -7.09 -7.93 -3.05
CA ILE A 74 -6.71 -7.03 -4.15
C ILE A 74 -6.17 -7.81 -5.35
N SER A 75 -5.25 -8.75 -5.12
CA SER A 75 -4.63 -9.52 -6.20
C SER A 75 -5.61 -10.47 -6.90
N THR A 76 -6.45 -11.16 -6.12
CA THR A 76 -7.46 -12.08 -6.65
C THR A 76 -8.55 -11.34 -7.41
N ASN A 77 -9.03 -10.23 -6.87
CA ASN A 77 -10.01 -9.35 -7.49
C ASN A 77 -9.46 -8.78 -8.80
N ALA A 78 -8.23 -8.27 -8.80
CA ALA A 78 -7.58 -7.75 -9.98
C ALA A 78 -7.45 -8.83 -11.09
N ARG A 79 -7.00 -10.05 -10.76
CA ARG A 79 -6.96 -11.17 -11.73
C ARG A 79 -8.34 -11.50 -12.30
N GLY A 80 -9.37 -11.48 -11.46
CA GLY A 80 -10.76 -11.68 -11.89
C GLY A 80 -11.24 -10.58 -12.84
N MET A 81 -10.89 -9.32 -12.55
CA MET A 81 -11.24 -8.16 -13.37
C MET A 81 -10.48 -8.12 -14.70
N ILE A 82 -9.20 -8.52 -14.74
CA ILE A 82 -8.42 -8.62 -16.00
C ILE A 82 -9.15 -9.49 -17.02
N ARG A 83 -9.66 -10.66 -16.60
CA ARG A 83 -10.40 -11.58 -17.48
C ARG A 83 -11.69 -10.98 -18.07
N LYS A 84 -12.24 -9.97 -17.38
CA LYS A 84 -13.45 -9.24 -17.79
C LYS A 84 -13.14 -7.90 -18.46
N CYS A 85 -11.88 -7.44 -18.45
CA CYS A 85 -11.46 -6.14 -18.95
C CYS A 85 -11.45 -6.17 -20.49
N ARG A 86 -12.41 -5.46 -21.11
CA ARG A 86 -12.55 -5.35 -22.57
C ARG A 86 -12.65 -3.89 -23.00
N GLN A 87 -12.23 -3.58 -24.21
CA GLN A 87 -12.35 -2.22 -24.73
C GLN A 87 -13.80 -1.85 -25.03
N ASP A 88 -14.60 -2.75 -25.61
CA ASP A 88 -16.02 -2.47 -25.93
C ASP A 88 -16.21 -1.07 -26.58
N SER A 89 -17.10 -0.23 -26.04
CA SER A 89 -17.40 1.11 -26.53
C SER A 89 -16.53 2.24 -25.95
N ARG A 90 -15.60 1.95 -25.03
CA ARG A 90 -14.71 2.97 -24.46
C ARG A 90 -13.48 3.22 -25.33
N SER A 91 -12.83 4.36 -25.12
CA SER A 91 -11.58 4.68 -25.81
C SER A 91 -10.47 3.67 -25.49
N VAL A 92 -9.54 3.51 -26.43
CA VAL A 92 -8.32 2.72 -26.24
C VAL A 92 -7.55 3.18 -25.00
N SER A 93 -7.46 4.50 -24.76
CA SER A 93 -6.77 5.06 -23.61
C SER A 93 -7.42 4.67 -22.28
N ALA A 94 -8.74 4.68 -22.20
CA ALA A 94 -9.47 4.28 -21.00
C ALA A 94 -9.31 2.77 -20.72
N TYR A 95 -9.38 1.95 -21.78
CA TYR A 95 -9.09 0.53 -21.69
C TYR A 95 -7.68 0.23 -21.20
N ALA A 96 -6.67 0.80 -21.88
CA ALA A 96 -5.27 0.59 -21.55
C ALA A 96 -4.95 1.03 -20.11
N THR A 97 -5.51 2.15 -19.68
CA THR A 97 -5.34 2.66 -18.30
C THR A 97 -5.89 1.67 -17.27
N GLU A 98 -7.12 1.19 -17.44
CA GLU A 98 -7.69 0.19 -16.52
C GLU A 98 -6.87 -1.11 -16.53
N PHE A 99 -6.52 -1.61 -17.72
CA PHE A 99 -5.74 -2.85 -17.86
C PHE A 99 -4.38 -2.76 -17.15
N ILE A 100 -3.66 -1.65 -17.29
CA ILE A 100 -2.38 -1.41 -16.59
C ILE A 100 -2.57 -1.37 -15.08
N ILE A 101 -3.62 -0.69 -14.59
CA ILE A 101 -3.92 -0.61 -13.14
C ILE A 101 -4.22 -2.01 -12.59
N LEU A 102 -5.03 -2.79 -13.30
CA LEU A 102 -5.35 -4.16 -12.93
C LEU A 102 -4.12 -5.07 -12.98
N GLY A 103 -3.27 -4.95 -13.99
CA GLY A 103 -1.99 -5.67 -14.11
C GLY A 103 -1.11 -5.48 -12.87
N ARG A 104 -0.86 -4.22 -12.50
CA ARG A 104 -0.08 -3.87 -11.30
C ARG A 104 -0.67 -4.42 -10.01
N ASN A 105 -2.00 -4.45 -9.88
CA ASN A 105 -2.67 -4.97 -8.69
C ASN A 105 -2.72 -6.50 -8.64
N SER A 106 -2.64 -7.17 -9.78
CA SER A 106 -2.76 -8.62 -9.89
C SER A 106 -1.55 -9.40 -9.39
N GLY A 107 -0.39 -8.73 -9.30
CA GLY A 107 0.92 -9.35 -9.03
C GLY A 107 1.51 -10.09 -10.23
N ILE A 108 0.85 -10.11 -11.39
CA ILE A 108 1.33 -10.81 -12.60
C ILE A 108 2.65 -10.18 -13.11
N ASP A 109 2.82 -8.88 -12.95
CA ASP A 109 4.05 -8.15 -13.33
C ASP A 109 5.29 -8.63 -12.56
N GLN A 110 5.12 -9.35 -11.44
CA GLN A 110 6.22 -9.89 -10.61
C GLN A 110 6.64 -11.32 -11.02
N LEU A 111 5.95 -11.95 -11.97
CA LEU A 111 6.25 -13.32 -12.44
C LEU A 111 7.10 -13.35 -13.73
N ILE A 112 7.55 -12.18 -14.22
CA ILE A 112 8.23 -12.03 -15.52
C ILE A 112 9.76 -11.83 -15.36
N TYR A 113 10.32 -11.98 -14.16
CA TYR A 113 11.77 -11.97 -13.92
C TYR A 113 12.21 -13.10 -13.00
#